data_AF-A0A7J0CLQ1-F1
#
_entry.id   AF-A0A7J0CLQ1-F1
#
_cell.length_a   1.000
_cell.length_b   1.000
_cell.length_c   1.000
_cell.angle_alpha   90.00
_cell.angle_beta   90.00
_cell.angle_gamma   90.00
#
_symmetry.space_group_name_H-M   'P 1'
#
loop_
_entity.id
_entity.type
_entity.pdbx_description
1 polymer ?
#
loop_
_entity_poly.entity_id
_entity_poly.type
_entity_poly.pdbx_seq_one_letter_code
_entity_poly.pdbx_strand_id
1 'polypeptide(L)' 'MITMRLGKLAVVLNAGPDTATQRLTAPAGKTYALHPVQAKGADLTVKRARYDAKSASFTVPGRTVAVFVLR' A
#
# COMPACT_ATOMS: atom_id res chain seq x y z
N MET A 1 8.50 8.21 -3.47
CA MET A 1 7.68 7.01 -3.17
C MET A 1 8.05 5.93 -4.16
N ILE A 2 8.21 4.69 -3.69
CA ILE A 2 8.61 3.56 -4.53
C ILE A 2 7.58 2.46 -4.32
N THR A 3 7.10 1.85 -5.42
CA THR A 3 6.24 0.67 -5.36
C THR A 3 6.92 -0.49 -6.05
N MET A 4 7.11 -1.60 -5.34
CA MET A 4 7.68 -2.84 -5.86
C MET A 4 6.64 -3.96 -5.81
N ARG A 5 6.59 -4.79 -6.85
CA ARG A 5 5.69 -5.95 -6.90
C ARG A 5 6.50 -7.24 -6.85
N LEU A 6 6.20 -8.11 -5.88
CA LEU A 6 6.88 -9.37 -5.64
C LEU A 6 5.85 -10.50 -5.55
N GLY A 7 5.60 -11.19 -6.66
CA GLY A 7 4.54 -12.20 -6.76
C GLY A 7 3.16 -11.62 -6.44
N LYS A 8 2.56 -12.04 -5.32
CA LYS A 8 1.27 -11.55 -4.82
C LYS A 8 1.38 -10.32 -3.91
N LEU A 9 2.58 -9.80 -3.68
CA LEU A 9 2.80 -8.65 -2.80
C LEU A 9 3.02 -7.36 -3.61
N ALA A 10 2.50 -6.25 -3.07
CA ALA A 10 2.89 -4.90 -3.45
C ALA A 10 3.50 -4.23 -2.20
N VAL A 11 4.75 -3.82 -2.30
CA VAL A 11 5.47 -3.11 -1.24
C VAL A 11 5.57 -1.65 -1.63
N VAL A 12 5.05 -0.78 -0.77
CA VAL A 12 4.99 0.66 -1.01
C VAL A 12 5.82 1.37 0.04
N LEU A 13 6.91 2.00 -0.39
CA LEU A 13 7.85 2.75 0.43
C LEU A 13 7.55 4.24 0.29
N ASN A 14 7.04 4.86 1.36
CA ASN A 14 6.93 6.31 1.45
C ASN A 14 7.97 6.86 2.43
N ALA A 15 9.12 7.27 1.90
CA ALA A 15 10.19 7.91 2.67
C ALA A 15 9.96 9.41 2.91
N GLY A 16 8.96 10.02 2.25
CA GLY A 16 8.61 11.43 2.44
C GLY A 16 7.92 11.68 3.79
N PRO A 17 7.88 12.94 4.26
CA PRO A 17 7.20 13.28 5.52
C PRO A 17 5.68 13.22 5.39
N ASP A 18 5.13 13.41 4.19
CA ASP A 18 3.71 13.54 3.95
C ASP A 18 3.04 12.24 3.52
N THR A 19 1.71 12.18 3.68
CA THR A 19 0.92 11.10 3.08
C THR A 19 0.97 11.23 1.56
N ALA A 20 1.32 10.14 0.89
CA ALA A 20 1.41 10.11 -0.57
C ALA A 20 0.41 9.11 -1.15
N THR A 21 -0.13 9.44 -2.33
CA THR A 21 -0.96 8.55 -3.12
C THR A 21 -0.26 8.25 -4.44
N GLN A 22 -0.08 6.97 -4.75
CA GLN A 22 0.49 6.52 -6.02
C GLN A 22 -0.49 5.61 -6.74
N ARG A 23 -0.79 5.98 -7.98
CA ARG A 23 -1.55 5.14 -8.90
C ARG A 23 -0.62 4.11 -9.53
N LEU A 24 -1.04 2.84 -9.56
CA LEU A 24 -0.41 1.85 -10.42
C LEU A 24 -1.15 1.80 -11.75
N THR A 25 -0.40 1.93 -12.83
CA THR A 25 -0.81 1.45 -14.16
C THR A 25 -0.75 -0.08 -14.16
N ALA A 26 -1.76 -0.72 -13.56
CA ALA A 26 -1.93 -2.17 -13.58
C ALA A 26 -3.08 -2.55 -14.53
N PRO A 27 -3.03 -3.73 -15.17
CA PRO A 27 -4.21 -4.27 -15.85
C PRO A 27 -5.35 -4.41 -14.84
N ALA A 28 -6.56 -4.01 -15.28
CA ALA A 28 -7.75 -3.89 -14.45
C ALA A 28 -8.07 -5.19 -13.67
N GLY A 29 -8.77 -5.04 -12.54
CA GLY A 29 -9.37 -6.17 -11.80
C GLY A 29 -8.58 -6.73 -10.61
N LYS A 30 -7.44 -6.14 -10.23
CA LYS A 30 -6.69 -6.57 -9.04
C LYS A 30 -7.12 -5.77 -7.80
N THR A 31 -7.41 -6.47 -6.72
CA THR A 31 -7.69 -5.87 -5.42
C THR A 31 -6.60 -6.21 -4.42
N TYR A 32 -6.16 -5.23 -3.64
CA TYR A 32 -5.12 -5.39 -2.64
C TYR A 32 -5.67 -5.05 -1.25
N ALA A 33 -5.08 -5.68 -0.24
CA ALA A 33 -5.35 -5.37 1.15
C ALA A 33 -4.06 -5.29 1.95
N LEU A 34 -4.06 -4.50 3.03
CA LEU A 34 -2.91 -4.41 3.91
C LEU A 34 -2.58 -5.80 4.47
N HIS A 35 -1.29 -6.16 4.47
CA HIS A 35 -0.84 -7.47 4.92
C HIS A 35 -1.27 -7.72 6.37
N PRO A 36 -1.77 -8.92 6.74
CA PRO A 36 -2.35 -9.19 8.06
C PRO A 36 -1.44 -8.82 9.24
N VAL A 37 -0.12 -8.98 9.08
CA VAL A 37 0.87 -8.58 10.09
C VAL A 37 0.80 -7.08 10.39
N GLN A 38 0.70 -6.23 9.37
CA GLN A 38 0.59 -4.78 9.56
C GLN A 38 -0.82 -4.37 9.98
N ALA A 39 -1.86 -5.00 9.42
CA ALA A 39 -3.24 -4.72 9.77
C ALA A 39 -3.56 -5.05 11.24
N LYS A 40 -2.96 -6.10 11.79
CA LYS A 40 -3.12 -6.53 13.19
C LYS A 40 -2.00 -6.06 14.12
N GLY A 41 -0.96 -5.41 13.59
CA GLY A 41 0.22 -4.97 14.34
C GLY A 41 -0.04 -3.81 15.30
N ALA A 42 0.99 -3.33 15.99
CA ALA A 42 0.87 -2.24 16.95
C ALA A 42 0.91 -0.84 16.32
N ASP A 43 1.60 -0.67 15.19
CA ASP A 43 1.77 0.63 14.55
C ASP A 43 0.47 1.16 13.94
N LEU A 44 -0.09 2.21 14.55
CA LEU A 44 -1.31 2.87 14.08
C LEU A 44 -1.08 3.66 12.78
N THR A 45 0.16 4.01 12.46
CA THR A 45 0.48 4.76 11.24
C THR A 45 0.29 3.87 10.03
N VAL A 46 0.93 2.71 9.96
CA VAL A 46 0.79 1.81 8.80
C VAL A 46 -0.63 1.29 8.61
N LYS A 47 -1.43 1.15 9.68
CA LYS A 47 -2.84 0.74 9.59
C LYS A 47 -3.72 1.68 8.77
N ARG A 48 -3.31 2.95 8.59
CA ARG A 48 -4.02 3.93 7.76
C ARG A 48 -3.71 3.77 6.26
N ALA A 49 -2.72 2.95 5.90
CA ALA A 49 -2.39 2.68 4.51
C ALA A 49 -3.50 1.86 3.85
N ARG A 50 -3.88 2.25 2.62
CA ARG A 50 -5.04 1.67 1.93
C ARG A 50 -4.82 1.57 0.42
N TYR A 51 -5.55 0.66 -0.20
CA TYR A 51 -5.69 0.55 -1.64
C TYR A 51 -7.12 0.89 -2.05
N ASP A 52 -7.26 1.74 -3.06
CA ASP A 52 -8.54 2.03 -3.73
C ASP A 52 -8.57 1.32 -5.09
N ALA A 53 -9.48 0.34 -5.21
CA ALA A 53 -9.67 -0.45 -6.42
C ALA A 53 -10.28 0.34 -7.59
N LYS A 54 -11.06 1.40 -7.32
CA LYS A 54 -11.68 2.21 -8.38
C LYS A 54 -10.63 3.02 -9.13
N SER A 55 -9.69 3.60 -8.39
CA SER A 55 -8.61 4.42 -8.96
C SER A 55 -7.30 3.65 -9.20
N ALA A 56 -7.21 2.40 -8.73
CA ALA A 56 -5.99 1.57 -8.71
C ALA A 56 -4.82 2.27 -8.00
N SER A 57 -5.10 2.87 -6.83
CA SER A 57 -4.13 3.71 -6.11
C SER A 57 -3.85 3.24 -4.69
N PHE A 58 -2.61 3.39 -4.27
CA PHE A 58 -2.14 3.15 -2.90
C PHE A 58 -1.95 4.48 -2.20
N THR A 59 -2.60 4.67 -1.05
CA THR A 59 -2.37 5.81 -0.16
C THR A 59 -1.59 5.33 1.06
N VAL A 60 -0.42 5.91 1.31
CA VAL A 60 0.48 5.49 2.39
C VAL A 60 0.94 6.73 3.18
N PRO A 61 0.81 6.75 4.51
CA PRO A 61 1.32 7.83 5.35
C PRO A 61 2.82 8.08 5.15
N GLY A 62 3.29 9.26 5.57
CA GLY A 62 4.71 9.59 5.54
C GLY A 62 5.55 8.63 6.38
N ARG A 63 6.84 8.51 6.03
CA ARG A 63 7.85 7.69 6.74
C ARG A 63 7.36 6.27 7.05
N THR A 64 6.71 5.63 6.09
CA THR A 64 6.03 4.35 6.27
C THR A 64 6.35 3.38 5.14
N VAL A 65 6.47 2.10 5.50
CA VAL A 65 6.45 0.99 4.53
C VAL A 65 5.15 0.23 4.70
N ALA A 66 4.32 0.21 3.66
CA ALA A 66 3.07 -0.55 3.64
C ALA A 66 3.19 -1.73 2.67
N VAL A 67 2.96 -2.94 3.18
CA VAL A 67 2.94 -4.18 2.42
C VAL A 67 1.50 -4.56 2.19
N PHE A 68 1.13 -4.72 0.94
CA PHE A 68 -0.18 -5.18 0.53
C PHE A 68 -0.09 -6.55 -0.11
N VAL A 69 -1.12 -7.37 0.09
CA VAL A 69 -1.29 -8.68 -0.54
C VAL A 69 -2.48 -8.63 -1.50
N LEU A 70 -2.32 -9.26 -2.66
CA LEU A 70 -3.40 -9.46 -3.62
C LEU A 70 -4.49 -10.32 -2.97
N ARG A 71 -5.73 -9.87 -3.05
CA ARG A 71 -6.92 -10.65 -2.70
C ARG A 71 -7.45 -11.43 -3.90
#